data_AF-A0A3R7U3L0-F1
#
_entry.id   AF-A0A3R7U3L0-F1
#
_cell.length_a   1.000
_cell.length_b   1.000
_cell.length_c   1.000
_cell.angle_alpha   90.00
_cell.angle_beta   90.00
_cell.angle_gamma   90.00
#
_symmetry.space_group_name_H-M   'P 1'
#
loop_
_entity.id
_entity.type
_entity.pdbx_description
1 polymer ?
#
loop_
_entity_poly.entity_id
_entity_poly.type
_entity_poly.pdbx_seq_one_letter_code
_entity_poly.pdbx_strand_id
1 'polypeptide(L)'
;MNLCGFDVNDSSPFFLIAGTCVIESMELAMDTAGNLKEICEDLDIHFVYKSSFDKANRTSHESYRGPGIEKGLMILERVKKEIGVPVLTDVHEDTPIHEVAEVVSILQTPAFLCRQTNFIQNVAASGLPVNIKKAQFSAPSDMKFVVDKAKATGNENIMVCERGVSFGYNNLVSDMRSLAILRETGCPVVFDATHSVQLPGAQGKQSGGERSMVPVLARAALAVGINGLFMETHPRPDEALSDGPNSWPLSGMRDLLRLLKTIDNLVKTEGCLRE
;
A
#
# COMPACT_ATOMS: atom_id res chain seq x y z
N MET A 1 -11.34 -13.02 3.21
CA MET A 1 -11.36 -11.87 4.16
C MET A 1 -12.26 -10.82 3.58
N ASN A 2 -13.21 -10.25 4.33
CA ASN A 2 -14.01 -9.14 3.81
C ASN A 2 -13.23 -7.82 3.95
N LEU A 3 -12.75 -7.29 2.84
CA LEU A 3 -12.09 -5.99 2.74
C LEU A 3 -13.12 -4.96 2.29
N CYS A 4 -13.77 -4.30 3.25
CA CYS A 4 -14.71 -3.20 2.98
C CYS A 4 -15.82 -3.55 1.97
N GLY A 5 -16.42 -4.73 2.09
CA GLY A 5 -17.46 -5.23 1.19
C GLY A 5 -16.96 -6.12 0.05
N PHE A 6 -15.64 -6.25 -0.13
CA PHE A 6 -15.02 -7.13 -1.12
C PHE A 6 -14.48 -8.42 -0.47
N ASP A 7 -14.91 -9.59 -0.93
CA ASP A 7 -14.36 -10.85 -0.41
C ASP A 7 -13.04 -11.20 -1.11
N VAL A 8 -11.96 -11.10 -0.34
CA VAL A 8 -10.61 -11.45 -0.77
C VAL A 8 -10.36 -12.94 -0.52
N ASN A 9 -10.13 -13.68 -1.61
CA ASN A 9 -9.75 -15.09 -1.61
C ASN A 9 -8.77 -15.38 -2.77
N ASP A 10 -8.37 -16.64 -2.96
CA ASP A 10 -7.37 -16.99 -3.97
C ASP A 10 -7.87 -16.86 -5.42
N SER A 11 -9.19 -16.85 -5.61
CA SER A 11 -9.83 -16.72 -6.92
C SER A 11 -10.42 -15.34 -7.18
N SER A 12 -10.49 -14.47 -6.17
CA SER A 12 -11.02 -13.11 -6.33
C SER A 12 -10.08 -12.28 -7.21
N PRO A 13 -10.60 -11.41 -8.10
CA PRO A 13 -9.79 -10.42 -8.80
C PRO A 13 -8.92 -9.62 -7.82
N PHE A 14 -7.76 -9.15 -8.26
CA PHE A 14 -6.93 -8.33 -7.39
C PHE A 14 -7.66 -7.01 -7.01
N PHE A 15 -7.48 -6.55 -5.78
CA PHE A 15 -7.89 -5.21 -5.37
C PHE A 15 -6.72 -4.23 -5.50
N LEU A 16 -7.03 -2.94 -5.70
CA LEU A 16 -6.04 -1.87 -5.81
C LEU A 16 -6.07 -0.98 -4.57
N ILE A 17 -4.91 -0.77 -3.95
CA ILE A 17 -4.66 0.32 -3.01
C ILE A 17 -3.86 1.39 -3.75
N ALA A 18 -4.45 2.56 -4.02
CA ALA A 18 -3.76 3.61 -4.76
C ALA A 18 -4.16 5.04 -4.40
N GLY A 19 -3.26 5.97 -4.67
CA GLY A 19 -3.44 7.41 -4.45
C GLY A 19 -2.08 8.11 -4.37
N THR A 20 -2.03 9.32 -3.79
CA THR A 20 -0.76 10.05 -3.67
C THR A 20 0.09 9.53 -2.51
N CYS A 21 1.41 9.78 -2.56
CA CYS A 21 2.32 9.37 -1.49
C CYS A 21 1.99 10.03 -0.15
N VAL A 22 1.67 11.33 -0.21
CA VAL A 22 1.31 12.18 0.92
C VAL A 22 0.15 13.07 0.47
N ILE A 23 -0.69 13.49 1.41
CA ILE A 23 -1.71 14.51 1.13
C ILE A 23 -0.98 15.84 0.91
N GLU A 24 -1.21 16.48 -0.24
CA GLU A 24 -0.62 17.80 -0.54
C GLU A 24 -1.68 18.90 -0.47
N SER A 25 -2.89 18.63 -0.98
CA SER A 25 -4.05 19.51 -0.91
C SER A 25 -5.36 18.72 -0.96
N MET A 26 -6.47 19.37 -0.58
CA MET A 26 -7.82 18.80 -0.69
C MET A 26 -8.18 18.53 -2.16
N GLU A 27 -7.94 19.51 -3.03
CA GLU A 27 -8.23 19.42 -4.47
C GLU A 27 -7.51 18.24 -5.11
N LEU A 28 -6.19 18.14 -4.90
CA LEU A 28 -5.41 17.02 -5.44
C LEU A 28 -5.90 15.66 -4.93
N ALA A 29 -6.27 15.57 -3.65
CA ALA A 29 -6.77 14.33 -3.08
C ALA A 29 -8.11 13.92 -3.70
N MET A 30 -9.04 14.87 -3.83
CA MET A 30 -10.36 14.65 -4.44
C MET A 30 -10.26 14.29 -5.93
N ASP A 31 -9.47 15.04 -6.70
CA ASP A 31 -9.29 14.80 -8.14
C ASP A 31 -8.63 13.45 -8.41
N THR A 32 -7.57 13.13 -7.65
CA THR A 32 -6.87 11.85 -7.81
C THR A 32 -7.77 10.68 -7.39
N ALA A 33 -8.51 10.81 -6.28
CA ALA A 33 -9.44 9.78 -5.83
C ALA A 33 -10.59 9.56 -6.83
N GLY A 34 -11.18 10.64 -7.36
CA GLY A 34 -12.24 10.59 -8.35
C GLY A 34 -11.78 9.92 -9.65
N ASN A 35 -10.62 10.33 -10.18
CA ASN A 35 -10.08 9.74 -11.41
C ASN A 35 -9.75 8.25 -11.25
N LEU A 36 -9.14 7.85 -10.13
CA LEU A 36 -8.86 6.45 -9.83
C LEU A 36 -10.15 5.64 -9.64
N LYS A 37 -11.18 6.21 -9.00
CA LYS A 37 -12.49 5.57 -8.86
C LYS A 37 -13.09 5.27 -10.23
N GLU A 38 -13.17 6.27 -11.12
CA GLU A 38 -13.71 6.09 -12.48
C GLU A 38 -12.97 5.00 -13.25
N ILE A 39 -11.62 5.03 -13.22
CA ILE A 39 -10.80 4.01 -13.89
C ILE A 39 -11.09 2.61 -13.32
N CYS A 40 -11.17 2.47 -12.01
CA CYS A 40 -11.38 1.19 -11.34
C CYS A 40 -12.82 0.66 -11.51
N GLU A 41 -13.83 1.53 -11.56
CA GLU A 41 -15.21 1.13 -11.87
C GLU A 41 -15.33 0.61 -13.31
N ASP A 42 -14.76 1.33 -14.28
CA ASP A 42 -14.75 0.90 -15.68
C ASP A 42 -14.02 -0.44 -15.88
N LEU A 43 -12.96 -0.64 -15.11
CA LEU A 43 -12.17 -1.86 -15.16
C LEU A 43 -12.68 -2.92 -14.19
N ASP A 44 -13.75 -2.71 -13.41
CA ASP A 44 -14.24 -3.61 -12.38
C ASP A 44 -13.10 -4.15 -11.49
N ILE A 45 -12.43 -3.22 -10.80
CA ILE A 45 -11.35 -3.45 -9.83
C ILE A 45 -11.80 -2.85 -8.50
N HIS A 46 -11.79 -3.64 -7.42
CA HIS A 46 -12.07 -3.10 -6.10
C HIS A 46 -10.97 -2.12 -5.68
N PHE A 47 -11.35 -0.88 -5.36
CA PHE A 47 -10.43 0.23 -5.13
C PHE A 47 -10.49 0.75 -3.70
N VAL A 48 -9.31 0.91 -3.11
CA VAL A 48 -9.07 1.58 -1.83
C VAL A 48 -8.18 2.79 -2.11
N TYR A 49 -8.66 3.99 -1.75
CA TYR A 49 -7.85 5.19 -1.84
C TYR A 49 -6.79 5.22 -0.74
N LYS A 50 -5.55 5.54 -1.07
CA LYS A 50 -4.45 5.69 -0.12
C LYS A 50 -3.84 7.07 -0.19
N SER A 51 -3.63 7.70 0.97
CA SER A 51 -2.69 8.80 1.12
C SER A 51 -2.24 8.93 2.57
N SER A 52 -1.02 9.43 2.79
CA SER A 52 -0.45 9.62 4.13
C SER A 52 -0.72 11.06 4.62
N PHE A 53 -1.24 11.23 5.84
CA PHE A 53 -1.36 12.56 6.45
C PHE A 53 -0.03 13.09 7.03
N ASP A 54 0.90 12.18 7.34
CA ASP A 54 2.24 12.49 7.84
C ASP A 54 3.29 11.50 7.31
N LYS A 55 4.48 12.02 6.99
CA LYS A 55 5.69 11.27 6.66
C LYS A 55 6.67 11.34 7.84
N ALA A 56 6.48 10.48 8.83
CA ALA A 56 7.30 10.46 10.06
C ALA A 56 8.75 9.98 9.88
N ASN A 57 9.13 9.55 8.68
CA ASN A 57 10.40 8.87 8.40
C ASN A 57 11.19 9.50 7.25
N ARG A 58 11.02 10.81 7.00
CA ARG A 58 11.82 11.53 5.99
C ARG A 58 13.31 11.49 6.36
N THR A 59 14.17 11.38 5.35
CA THR A 59 15.63 11.42 5.51
C THR A 59 16.11 12.76 6.09
N SER A 60 15.50 13.88 5.66
CA SER A 60 15.82 15.22 6.17
C SER A 60 14.62 15.81 6.92
N HIS A 61 14.89 16.47 8.04
CA HIS A 61 13.89 17.19 8.84
C HIS A 61 13.29 18.41 8.10
N GLU A 62 13.96 18.92 7.07
CA GLU A 62 13.48 20.03 6.22
C GLU A 62 12.44 19.56 5.19
N SER A 63 12.28 18.25 5.02
CA SER A 63 11.39 17.69 4.01
C SER A 63 9.92 17.87 4.38
N TYR A 64 9.08 18.10 3.37
CA TYR A 64 7.62 18.16 3.56
C TYR A 64 7.10 16.86 4.21
N ARG A 65 6.25 17.01 5.23
CA ARG A 65 5.71 15.87 5.97
C ARG A 65 4.24 15.59 5.68
N GLY A 66 3.49 16.52 5.11
CA GLY A 66 2.04 16.42 4.99
C GLY A 66 1.32 17.49 5.79
N PRO A 67 -0.02 17.50 5.75
CA PRO A 67 -0.85 18.48 6.44
C PRO A 67 -0.96 18.23 7.95
N GLY A 68 -0.44 17.11 8.47
CA GLY A 68 -0.65 16.67 9.83
C GLY A 68 -2.01 16.01 10.03
N ILE A 69 -2.24 15.49 11.25
CA ILE A 69 -3.37 14.61 11.52
C ILE A 69 -4.74 15.26 11.34
N GLU A 70 -5.00 16.41 11.97
CA GLU A 70 -6.33 17.05 11.96
C GLU A 70 -6.81 17.35 10.54
N LYS A 71 -5.98 18.06 9.77
CA LYS A 71 -6.29 18.41 8.38
C LYS A 71 -6.23 17.19 7.46
N GLY A 72 -5.32 16.25 7.70
CA GLY A 72 -5.22 15.02 6.91
C GLY A 72 -6.46 14.13 7.06
N LEU A 73 -6.94 13.91 8.28
CA LEU A 73 -8.15 13.14 8.56
C LEU A 73 -9.39 13.82 7.99
N MET A 74 -9.51 15.15 8.10
CA MET A 74 -10.59 15.91 7.44
C MET A 74 -10.62 15.65 5.92
N ILE A 75 -9.46 15.65 5.25
CA ILE A 75 -9.37 15.37 3.81
C ILE A 75 -9.74 13.92 3.50
N LEU A 76 -9.22 12.95 4.25
CA LEU A 76 -9.52 11.52 4.04
C LEU A 76 -10.99 11.20 4.30
N GLU A 77 -11.60 11.82 5.31
CA GLU A 77 -13.03 11.69 5.60
C GLU A 77 -13.87 12.21 4.43
N ARG A 78 -13.49 13.35 3.86
CA ARG A 78 -14.16 13.94 2.71
C ARG A 78 -14.05 13.05 1.48
N VAL A 79 -12.86 12.51 1.18
CA VAL A 79 -12.69 11.52 0.11
C VAL A 79 -13.61 10.31 0.34
N LYS A 80 -13.61 9.74 1.54
CA LYS A 80 -14.45 8.59 1.89
C LYS A 80 -15.95 8.88 1.68
N LYS A 81 -16.43 10.06 2.08
CA LYS A 81 -17.85 10.45 2.00
C LYS A 81 -18.29 10.89 0.60
N GLU A 82 -17.53 11.76 -0.05
CA GLU A 82 -17.93 12.39 -1.31
C GLU A 82 -17.56 11.55 -2.54
N ILE A 83 -16.39 10.93 -2.55
CA ILE A 83 -15.99 10.00 -3.62
C ILE A 83 -16.62 8.62 -3.39
N GLY A 84 -16.86 8.23 -2.14
CA GLY A 84 -17.54 6.98 -1.81
C GLY A 84 -16.66 5.74 -1.93
N VAL A 85 -15.37 5.87 -1.61
CA VAL A 85 -14.39 4.77 -1.64
C VAL A 85 -13.82 4.50 -0.24
N PRO A 86 -13.46 3.25 0.09
CA PRO A 86 -12.68 2.96 1.28
C PRO A 86 -11.35 3.72 1.24
N VAL A 87 -10.89 4.18 2.41
CA VAL A 87 -9.63 4.91 2.54
C VAL A 87 -8.65 4.21 3.47
N LEU A 88 -7.37 4.29 3.13
CA LEU A 88 -6.25 3.75 3.88
C LEU A 88 -5.21 4.83 4.15
N THR A 89 -4.75 4.91 5.39
CA THR A 89 -3.57 5.69 5.78
C THR A 89 -2.64 4.84 6.64
N ASP A 90 -1.35 5.15 6.60
CA ASP A 90 -0.40 4.69 7.59
C ASP A 90 -0.52 5.47 8.90
N VAL A 91 -0.19 4.79 9.99
CA VAL A 91 -0.10 5.35 11.34
C VAL A 91 1.31 5.14 11.89
N HIS A 92 1.73 6.03 12.79
CA HIS A 92 3.07 6.03 13.38
C HIS A 92 2.99 5.82 14.89
N GLU A 93 4.14 5.73 15.56
CA GLU A 93 4.22 5.41 17.01
C GLU A 93 3.43 6.38 17.89
N ASP A 94 3.38 7.65 17.52
CA ASP A 94 2.74 8.76 18.21
C ASP A 94 1.33 9.11 17.67
N THR A 95 0.83 8.34 16.71
CA THR A 95 -0.49 8.60 16.13
C THR A 95 -1.61 8.17 17.09
N PRO A 96 -2.64 9.01 17.36
CA PRO A 96 -3.82 8.60 18.09
C PRO A 96 -4.68 7.65 17.23
N ILE A 97 -4.41 6.35 17.35
CA ILE A 97 -5.01 5.29 16.52
C ILE A 97 -6.54 5.34 16.52
N HIS A 98 -7.16 5.66 17.67
CA HIS A 98 -8.62 5.73 17.78
C HIS A 98 -9.24 6.80 16.87
N GLU A 99 -8.70 8.02 16.87
CA GLU A 99 -9.16 9.12 16.01
C GLU A 99 -9.01 8.77 14.52
N VAL A 100 -7.90 8.13 14.16
CA VAL A 100 -7.68 7.69 12.77
C VAL A 100 -8.69 6.61 12.38
N ALA A 101 -8.94 5.64 13.26
CA ALA A 101 -9.83 4.52 13.02
C ALA A 101 -11.30 4.93 12.87
N GLU A 102 -11.74 6.03 13.48
CA GLU A 102 -13.07 6.59 13.27
C GLU A 102 -13.27 7.10 11.83
N VAL A 103 -12.19 7.54 11.18
CA VAL A 103 -12.25 8.14 9.85
C VAL A 103 -11.99 7.12 8.75
N VAL A 104 -10.91 6.33 8.86
CA VAL A 104 -10.45 5.49 7.76
C VAL A 104 -11.19 4.17 7.67
N SER A 105 -10.85 3.35 6.68
CA SER A 105 -11.42 2.01 6.50
C SER A 105 -10.38 0.92 6.77
N ILE A 106 -9.11 1.23 6.55
CA ILE A 106 -7.97 0.33 6.70
C ILE A 106 -6.81 1.11 7.31
N LEU A 107 -6.10 0.51 8.26
CA LEU A 107 -4.87 1.07 8.81
C LEU A 107 -3.66 0.40 8.17
N GLN A 108 -2.55 1.13 8.00
CA GLN A 108 -1.29 0.57 7.53
C GLN A 108 -0.19 0.75 8.57
N THR A 109 0.58 -0.31 8.82
CA THR A 109 1.78 -0.23 9.64
C THR A 109 3.01 0.05 8.76
N PRO A 110 3.87 1.02 9.10
CA PRO A 110 5.08 1.32 8.34
C PRO A 110 6.09 0.18 8.41
N ALA A 111 6.85 -0.01 7.33
CA ALA A 111 7.86 -1.05 7.20
C ALA A 111 8.88 -1.06 8.35
N PHE A 112 9.37 0.12 8.77
CA PHE A 112 10.35 0.23 9.86
C PHE A 112 9.79 -0.13 11.25
N LEU A 113 8.46 -0.07 11.43
CA LEU A 113 7.80 -0.33 12.69
C LEU A 113 7.21 -1.75 12.77
N CYS A 114 7.42 -2.59 11.75
CA CYS A 114 6.72 -3.88 11.60
C CYS A 114 7.02 -4.89 12.72
N ARG A 115 8.10 -4.69 13.51
CA ARG A 115 8.46 -5.58 14.63
C ARG A 115 8.03 -5.06 16.01
N GLN A 116 7.62 -3.80 16.12
CA GLN A 116 7.33 -3.14 17.39
C GLN A 116 6.05 -3.71 18.00
N THR A 117 6.18 -4.61 19.00
CA THR A 117 5.06 -5.41 19.51
C THR A 117 3.89 -4.55 19.97
N ASN A 118 4.15 -3.56 20.84
CA ASN A 118 3.12 -2.67 21.37
C ASN A 118 2.42 -1.91 20.24
N PHE A 119 3.17 -1.39 19.28
CA PHE A 119 2.62 -0.68 18.13
C PHE A 119 1.74 -1.58 17.26
N ILE A 120 2.21 -2.77 16.88
CA ILE A 120 1.43 -3.73 16.07
C ILE A 120 0.14 -4.12 16.77
N GLN A 121 0.21 -4.44 18.08
CA GLN A 121 -0.97 -4.81 18.85
C GLN A 121 -1.95 -3.64 19.02
N ASN A 122 -1.45 -2.43 19.28
CA ASN A 122 -2.30 -1.25 19.39
C ASN A 122 -3.04 -0.94 18.09
N VAL A 123 -2.37 -1.06 16.93
CA VAL A 123 -3.00 -0.86 15.62
C VAL A 123 -4.03 -1.95 15.33
N ALA A 124 -3.69 -3.22 15.58
CA ALA A 124 -4.60 -4.35 15.34
C ALA A 124 -5.82 -4.33 16.27
N ALA A 125 -5.68 -3.88 17.51
CA ALA A 125 -6.77 -3.76 18.49
C ALA A 125 -7.87 -2.76 18.08
N SER A 126 -7.64 -1.91 17.07
CA SER A 126 -8.68 -1.05 16.49
C SER A 126 -9.84 -1.84 15.85
N GLY A 127 -9.61 -3.11 15.49
CA GLY A 127 -10.59 -3.97 14.81
C GLY A 127 -10.77 -3.69 13.32
N LEU A 128 -10.17 -2.62 12.78
CA LEU A 128 -10.16 -2.37 11.34
C LEU A 128 -9.22 -3.35 10.62
N PRO A 129 -9.42 -3.60 9.32
CA PRO A 129 -8.40 -4.21 8.49
C PRO A 129 -7.04 -3.52 8.63
N VAL A 130 -5.96 -4.31 8.68
CA VAL A 130 -4.59 -3.80 8.82
C VAL A 130 -3.70 -4.30 7.67
N ASN A 131 -3.10 -3.36 6.94
CA ASN A 131 -2.05 -3.65 5.96
C ASN A 131 -0.66 -3.56 6.60
N ILE A 132 0.01 -4.68 6.82
CA ILE A 132 1.32 -4.70 7.46
C ILE A 132 2.43 -4.70 6.41
N LYS A 133 3.17 -3.60 6.29
CA LYS A 133 4.32 -3.52 5.38
C LYS A 133 5.49 -4.34 5.94
N LYS A 134 6.00 -5.29 5.14
CA LYS A 134 7.23 -6.02 5.46
C LYS A 134 8.42 -5.06 5.43
N ALA A 135 9.27 -5.12 6.45
CA ALA A 135 10.52 -4.37 6.46
C ALA A 135 11.48 -4.82 5.35
N GLN A 136 12.29 -3.88 4.86
CA GLN A 136 13.38 -4.15 3.92
C GLN A 136 14.51 -4.97 4.56
N PHE A 137 14.52 -5.10 5.90
CA PHE A 137 15.48 -5.92 6.65
C PHE A 137 14.92 -7.27 7.12
N SER A 138 13.64 -7.57 6.82
CA SER A 138 12.97 -8.78 7.30
C SER A 138 12.81 -9.82 6.19
N ALA A 139 13.09 -11.08 6.54
CA ALA A 139 12.76 -12.22 5.68
C ALA A 139 11.23 -12.39 5.59
N PRO A 140 10.70 -12.92 4.47
CA PRO A 140 9.26 -13.14 4.32
C PRO A 140 8.71 -14.12 5.38
N SER A 141 9.47 -15.15 5.77
CA SER A 141 9.07 -16.13 6.80
C SER A 141 8.88 -15.51 8.18
N ASP A 142 9.60 -14.43 8.49
CA ASP A 142 9.50 -13.75 9.80
C ASP A 142 8.16 -13.02 9.97
N MET A 143 7.46 -12.74 8.86
CA MET A 143 6.16 -12.07 8.89
C MET A 143 5.10 -12.91 9.61
N LYS A 144 5.26 -14.24 9.70
CA LYS A 144 4.38 -15.09 10.50
C LYS A 144 4.28 -14.59 11.95
N PHE A 145 5.41 -14.28 12.58
CA PHE A 145 5.42 -13.78 13.95
C PHE A 145 4.84 -12.37 14.09
N VAL A 146 4.93 -11.54 13.05
CA VAL A 146 4.31 -10.21 13.04
C VAL A 146 2.79 -10.34 12.95
N VAL A 147 2.30 -11.24 12.08
CA VAL A 147 0.89 -11.57 11.94
C VAL A 147 0.34 -12.19 13.24
N ASP A 148 1.05 -13.13 13.85
CA ASP A 148 0.63 -13.76 15.11
C ASP A 148 0.46 -12.71 16.23
N LYS A 149 1.36 -11.72 16.32
CA LYS A 149 1.20 -10.59 17.25
C LYS A 149 -0.07 -9.77 16.99
N ALA A 150 -0.36 -9.48 15.73
CA ALA A 150 -1.55 -8.72 15.35
C ALA A 150 -2.82 -9.51 15.66
N LYS A 151 -2.87 -10.79 15.27
CA LYS A 151 -4.01 -11.70 15.50
C LYS A 151 -4.25 -12.01 16.98
N ALA A 152 -3.21 -11.98 17.82
CA ALA A 152 -3.35 -12.13 19.27
C ALA A 152 -4.28 -11.07 19.93
N THR A 153 -4.60 -9.98 19.23
CA THR A 153 -5.58 -8.97 19.67
C THR A 153 -7.04 -9.36 19.39
N GLY A 154 -7.28 -10.45 18.68
CA GLY A 154 -8.60 -10.89 18.19
C GLY A 154 -8.97 -10.34 16.80
N ASN A 155 -8.11 -9.52 16.19
CA ASN A 155 -8.34 -9.03 14.83
C ASN A 155 -7.77 -9.98 13.77
N GLU A 156 -8.65 -10.62 13.01
CA GLU A 156 -8.31 -11.54 11.91
C GLU A 156 -8.14 -10.85 10.54
N ASN A 157 -8.48 -9.56 10.44
CA ASN A 157 -8.48 -8.81 9.19
C ASN A 157 -7.08 -8.25 8.86
N ILE A 158 -6.09 -9.14 8.78
CA ILE A 158 -4.69 -8.77 8.57
C ILE A 158 -4.25 -9.08 7.14
N MET A 159 -3.59 -8.13 6.50
CA MET A 159 -2.90 -8.29 5.21
C MET A 159 -1.40 -8.10 5.39
N VAL A 160 -0.60 -8.76 4.56
CA VAL A 160 0.87 -8.61 4.52
C VAL A 160 1.29 -7.99 3.21
N CYS A 161 2.13 -6.96 3.27
CA CYS A 161 2.51 -6.18 2.09
C CYS A 161 4.02 -6.23 1.84
N GLU A 162 4.40 -6.87 0.74
CA GLU A 162 5.77 -6.85 0.21
C GLU A 162 6.10 -5.47 -0.37
N ARG A 163 7.34 -5.01 -0.21
CA ARG A 163 7.84 -3.71 -0.68
C ARG A 163 9.34 -3.71 -1.00
N GLY A 164 9.93 -4.88 -1.22
CA GLY A 164 11.35 -5.10 -1.46
C GLY A 164 12.16 -5.41 -0.20
N VAL A 165 13.36 -5.94 -0.41
CA VAL A 165 14.39 -6.22 0.60
C VAL A 165 15.68 -5.48 0.25
N SER A 166 16.44 -5.03 1.24
CA SER A 166 17.71 -4.35 1.03
C SER A 166 18.70 -5.24 0.27
N PHE A 167 19.27 -4.69 -0.81
CA PHE A 167 20.26 -5.38 -1.64
C PHE A 167 21.51 -4.54 -1.82
N GLY A 168 22.47 -4.73 -0.90
CA GLY A 168 23.60 -3.82 -0.76
C GLY A 168 23.17 -2.46 -0.18
N TYR A 169 23.88 -1.40 -0.55
CA TYR A 169 23.58 -0.05 -0.10
C TYR A 169 22.67 0.68 -1.09
N ASN A 170 21.70 1.44 -0.56
CA ASN A 170 20.83 2.34 -1.31
C ASN A 170 20.01 1.69 -2.44
N ASN A 171 19.78 0.38 -2.36
CA ASN A 171 19.03 -0.37 -3.36
C ASN A 171 18.13 -1.44 -2.73
N LEU A 172 17.05 -1.76 -3.44
CA LEU A 172 16.10 -2.80 -3.08
C LEU A 172 15.98 -3.82 -4.21
N VAL A 173 15.74 -5.08 -3.84
CA VAL A 173 15.34 -6.13 -4.78
C VAL A 173 14.00 -6.72 -4.34
N SER A 174 13.15 -7.07 -5.29
CA SER A 174 11.90 -7.79 -5.04
C SER A 174 12.09 -9.27 -5.37
N ASP A 175 12.25 -10.09 -4.34
CA ASP A 175 12.25 -11.55 -4.51
C ASP A 175 10.81 -12.04 -4.67
N MET A 176 10.44 -12.46 -5.89
CA MET A 176 9.08 -12.92 -6.19
C MET A 176 8.70 -14.19 -5.41
N ARG A 177 9.69 -14.97 -4.92
CA ARG A 177 9.44 -16.12 -4.02
C ARG A 177 8.89 -15.66 -2.67
N SER A 178 9.23 -14.45 -2.22
CA SER A 178 8.67 -13.88 -1.00
C SER A 178 7.15 -13.82 -1.03
N LEU A 179 6.55 -13.57 -2.20
CA LEU A 179 5.09 -13.51 -2.34
C LEU A 179 4.44 -14.87 -2.06
N ALA A 180 5.07 -15.97 -2.50
CA ALA A 180 4.60 -17.32 -2.19
C ALA A 180 4.77 -17.63 -0.69
N ILE A 181 5.94 -17.33 -0.11
CA ILE A 181 6.22 -17.56 1.32
C ILE A 181 5.27 -16.76 2.21
N LEU A 182 4.93 -15.52 1.85
CA LEU A 182 4.01 -14.68 2.61
C LEU A 182 2.59 -15.27 2.68
N ARG A 183 2.17 -16.11 1.74
CA ARG A 183 0.87 -16.81 1.80
C ARG A 183 0.79 -17.78 2.97
N GLU A 184 1.91 -18.34 3.42
CA GLU A 184 1.97 -19.25 4.57
C GLU A 184 1.54 -18.58 5.89
N THR A 185 1.44 -17.25 5.92
CA THR A 185 0.86 -16.50 7.03
C THR A 185 -0.67 -16.64 7.12
N GLY A 186 -1.32 -17.20 6.10
CA GLY A 186 -2.78 -17.29 5.99
C GLY A 186 -3.47 -15.93 5.85
N CYS A 187 -2.73 -14.91 5.41
CA CYS A 187 -3.22 -13.54 5.20
C CYS A 187 -3.18 -13.19 3.71
N PRO A 188 -4.08 -12.31 3.22
CA PRO A 188 -3.95 -11.78 1.87
C PRO A 188 -2.60 -11.09 1.65
N VAL A 189 -1.98 -11.38 0.50
CA VAL A 189 -0.69 -10.83 0.11
C VAL A 189 -0.89 -9.63 -0.81
N VAL A 190 -0.32 -8.50 -0.41
CA VAL A 190 -0.28 -7.25 -1.17
C VAL A 190 1.14 -7.01 -1.68
N PHE A 191 1.28 -6.51 -2.91
CA PHE A 191 2.57 -6.07 -3.44
C PHE A 191 2.59 -4.55 -3.63
N ASP A 192 3.51 -3.87 -2.96
CA ASP A 192 3.77 -2.44 -3.14
C ASP A 192 4.77 -2.22 -4.26
N ALA A 193 4.25 -1.96 -5.46
CA ALA A 193 5.08 -1.78 -6.66
C ALA A 193 5.88 -0.47 -6.61
N THR A 194 5.32 0.58 -6.02
CA THR A 194 5.95 1.91 -5.94
C THR A 194 7.16 1.88 -5.00
N HIS A 195 7.01 1.35 -3.80
CA HIS A 195 8.10 1.38 -2.84
C HIS A 195 9.16 0.30 -3.09
N SER A 196 8.83 -0.71 -3.89
CA SER A 196 9.77 -1.74 -4.35
C SER A 196 10.81 -1.21 -5.36
N VAL A 197 10.55 -0.06 -6.00
CA VAL A 197 11.48 0.59 -6.94
C VAL A 197 12.27 1.74 -6.31
N GLN A 198 12.18 1.90 -4.98
CA GLN A 198 12.94 2.92 -4.28
C GLN A 198 14.44 2.62 -4.31
N LEU A 199 15.21 3.70 -4.40
CA LEU A 199 16.65 3.72 -4.15
C LEU A 199 16.92 4.53 -2.88
N PRO A 200 16.80 3.91 -1.68
CA PRO A 200 16.73 4.66 -0.42
C PRO A 200 18.02 5.44 -0.16
N GLY A 201 17.92 6.76 0.04
CA GLY A 201 19.09 7.62 0.29
C GLY A 201 20.03 7.84 -0.90
N ALA A 202 19.71 7.33 -2.11
CA ALA A 202 20.56 7.47 -3.29
C ALA A 202 20.70 8.92 -3.80
N GLN A 203 19.83 9.84 -3.35
CA GLN A 203 19.86 11.26 -3.73
C GLN A 203 20.28 12.18 -2.55
N GLY A 204 21.06 11.66 -1.60
CA GLY A 204 21.56 12.43 -0.46
C GLY A 204 20.47 12.76 0.56
N LYS A 205 19.76 13.89 0.40
CA LYS A 205 18.72 14.35 1.35
C LYS A 205 17.35 13.67 1.16
N GLN A 206 17.17 12.87 0.12
CA GLN A 206 15.91 12.19 -0.22
C GLN A 206 16.14 10.83 -0.87
N SER A 207 15.09 10.01 -0.92
CA SER A 207 15.09 8.75 -1.68
C SER A 207 15.05 9.01 -3.18
N GLY A 208 15.84 8.25 -3.94
CA GLY A 208 15.65 8.12 -5.38
C GLY A 208 14.55 7.11 -5.70
N GLY A 209 14.42 6.79 -6.98
CA GLY A 209 13.43 5.83 -7.45
C GLY A 209 13.52 5.56 -8.94
N GLU A 210 13.02 4.39 -9.35
CA GLU A 210 12.96 3.97 -10.74
C GLU A 210 11.50 3.73 -11.17
N ARG A 211 10.69 4.80 -11.30
CA ARG A 211 9.28 4.72 -11.72
C ARG A 211 9.03 3.82 -12.94
N SER A 212 9.98 3.74 -13.88
CA SER A 212 9.88 2.90 -15.08
C SER A 212 9.83 1.40 -14.79
N MET A 213 10.30 0.98 -13.61
CA MET A 213 10.25 -0.40 -13.13
C MET A 213 8.92 -0.76 -12.45
N VAL A 214 8.05 0.21 -12.14
CA VAL A 214 6.74 -0.05 -11.51
C VAL A 214 5.89 -1.01 -12.36
N PRO A 215 5.67 -0.78 -13.68
CA PRO A 215 4.95 -1.72 -14.52
C PRO A 215 5.62 -3.10 -14.61
N VAL A 216 6.95 -3.17 -14.56
CA VAL A 216 7.70 -4.42 -14.66
C VAL A 216 7.43 -5.30 -13.44
N LEU A 217 7.61 -4.73 -12.24
CA LEU A 217 7.42 -5.45 -10.99
C LEU A 217 5.94 -5.76 -10.72
N ALA A 218 5.02 -4.85 -11.07
CA ALA A 218 3.58 -5.10 -10.92
C ALA A 218 3.11 -6.29 -11.77
N ARG A 219 3.59 -6.41 -13.03
CA ARG A 219 3.29 -7.58 -13.88
C ARG A 219 3.84 -8.87 -13.29
N ALA A 220 5.08 -8.84 -12.80
CA ALA A 220 5.70 -10.01 -12.17
C ALA A 220 4.90 -10.47 -10.94
N ALA A 221 4.51 -9.54 -10.06
CA ALA A 221 3.77 -9.86 -8.86
C ALA A 221 2.36 -10.39 -9.13
N LEU A 222 1.62 -9.81 -10.09
CA LEU A 222 0.32 -10.37 -10.50
C LEU A 222 0.45 -11.72 -11.19
N ALA A 223 1.52 -11.97 -11.95
CA ALA A 223 1.78 -13.29 -12.52
C ALA A 223 2.06 -14.36 -11.46
N VAL A 224 2.58 -13.97 -10.29
CA VAL A 224 2.67 -14.87 -9.12
C VAL A 224 1.31 -15.11 -8.49
N GLY A 225 0.36 -14.18 -8.65
CA GLY A 225 -1.04 -14.25 -8.18
C GLY A 225 -1.24 -13.74 -6.75
N ILE A 226 -0.83 -12.50 -6.50
CA ILE A 226 -1.13 -11.77 -5.25
C ILE A 226 -2.63 -11.42 -5.13
N ASN A 227 -3.08 -11.08 -3.93
CA ASN A 227 -4.47 -10.68 -3.69
C ASN A 227 -4.71 -9.19 -3.94
N GLY A 228 -3.70 -8.34 -3.70
CA GLY A 228 -3.83 -6.90 -3.88
C GLY A 228 -2.56 -6.23 -4.40
N LEU A 229 -2.74 -5.14 -5.12
CA LEU A 229 -1.65 -4.29 -5.62
C LEU A 229 -1.69 -2.95 -4.90
N PHE A 230 -0.55 -2.52 -4.37
CA PHE A 230 -0.37 -1.17 -3.84
C PHE A 230 0.48 -0.36 -4.83
N MET A 231 0.01 0.83 -5.18
CA MET A 231 0.71 1.74 -6.10
C MET A 231 0.38 3.20 -5.81
N GLU A 232 1.41 4.04 -5.70
CA GLU A 232 1.23 5.49 -5.62
C GLU A 232 1.30 6.12 -7.00
N THR A 233 0.47 7.15 -7.18
CA THR A 233 0.34 7.89 -8.43
C THR A 233 0.30 9.39 -8.17
N HIS A 234 0.64 10.17 -9.19
CA HIS A 234 0.54 11.62 -9.17
C HIS A 234 0.24 12.15 -10.58
N PRO A 235 -0.57 13.22 -10.75
CA PRO A 235 -0.78 13.83 -12.06
C PRO A 235 0.51 14.41 -12.65
N ARG A 236 1.43 14.87 -11.80
CA ARG A 236 2.74 15.43 -12.19
C ARG A 236 3.85 14.89 -11.29
N PRO A 237 4.30 13.63 -11.46
CA PRO A 237 5.16 12.98 -10.47
C PRO A 237 6.48 13.69 -10.15
N ASP A 238 6.99 14.51 -11.07
CA ASP A 238 8.21 15.29 -10.84
C ASP A 238 8.00 16.50 -9.91
N GLU A 239 6.75 16.91 -9.67
CA GLU A 239 6.36 17.98 -8.75
C GLU A 239 5.88 17.44 -7.38
N ALA A 240 5.77 16.12 -7.21
CA ALA A 240 5.24 15.53 -5.98
C ALA A 240 6.13 15.80 -4.76
N LEU A 241 5.51 16.09 -3.62
CA LEU A 241 6.22 16.49 -2.38
C LEU A 241 6.86 15.31 -1.62
N SER A 242 6.53 14.08 -2.01
CA SER A 242 7.12 12.84 -1.47
C SER A 242 7.09 11.74 -2.54
N ASP A 243 8.18 10.95 -2.61
CA ASP A 243 8.33 9.79 -3.49
C ASP A 243 7.92 10.02 -4.96
N GLY A 244 8.08 11.25 -5.44
CA GLY A 244 7.88 11.62 -6.84
C GLY A 244 8.60 10.69 -7.82
N PRO A 245 9.91 10.38 -7.66
CA PRO A 245 10.65 9.45 -8.53
C PRO A 245 10.12 8.02 -8.60
N ASN A 246 9.25 7.61 -7.66
CA ASN A 246 8.65 6.27 -7.59
C ASN A 246 7.20 6.25 -8.09
N SER A 247 6.52 7.40 -8.06
CA SER A 247 5.08 7.49 -8.35
C SER A 247 4.77 7.26 -9.84
N TRP A 248 3.76 6.44 -10.14
CA TRP A 248 3.35 6.24 -11.53
C TRP A 248 2.53 7.44 -12.03
N PRO A 249 2.70 7.94 -13.27
CA PRO A 249 1.87 9.03 -13.79
C PRO A 249 0.38 8.66 -13.81
N LEU A 250 -0.49 9.52 -13.28
CA LEU A 250 -1.94 9.26 -13.21
C LEU A 250 -2.55 8.99 -14.58
N SER A 251 -2.11 9.72 -15.61
CA SER A 251 -2.53 9.53 -17.00
C SER A 251 -2.23 8.13 -17.55
N GLY A 252 -1.23 7.43 -17.00
CA GLY A 252 -0.86 6.07 -17.37
C GLY A 252 -1.54 4.98 -16.55
N MET A 253 -2.39 5.31 -15.56
CA MET A 253 -3.01 4.32 -14.67
C MET A 253 -3.97 3.40 -15.41
N ARG A 254 -4.85 3.93 -16.26
CA ARG A 254 -5.87 3.13 -16.96
C ARG A 254 -5.25 2.03 -17.82
N ASP A 255 -4.26 2.37 -18.65
CA ASP A 255 -3.62 1.40 -19.52
C ASP A 255 -2.83 0.34 -18.76
N LEU A 256 -2.13 0.76 -17.69
CA LEU A 256 -1.42 -0.17 -16.82
C LEU A 256 -2.39 -1.13 -16.13
N LEU A 257 -3.44 -0.63 -15.48
CA LEU A 257 -4.42 -1.46 -14.77
C LEU A 257 -5.16 -2.43 -15.69
N ARG A 258 -5.49 -2.01 -16.92
CA ARG A 258 -6.11 -2.89 -17.93
C ARG A 258 -5.20 -4.07 -18.29
N LEU A 259 -3.91 -3.82 -18.50
CA LEU A 259 -2.93 -4.87 -18.76
C LEU A 259 -2.78 -5.80 -17.54
N LEU A 260 -2.68 -5.21 -16.35
CA LEU A 260 -2.53 -5.94 -15.09
C LEU A 260 -3.75 -6.83 -14.79
N LYS A 261 -4.98 -6.35 -15.02
CA LYS A 261 -6.20 -7.15 -14.91
C LYS A 261 -6.20 -8.36 -15.84
N THR A 262 -5.67 -8.21 -17.05
CA THR A 262 -5.56 -9.32 -18.00
C THR A 262 -4.65 -10.44 -17.48
N ILE A 263 -3.51 -10.06 -16.87
CA ILE A 263 -2.58 -11.01 -16.26
C ILE A 263 -3.22 -11.68 -15.04
N ASP A 264 -3.82 -10.91 -14.14
CA ASP A 264 -4.46 -11.44 -12.93
C ASP A 264 -5.57 -12.45 -13.26
N ASN A 265 -6.45 -12.10 -14.21
CA ASN A 265 -7.51 -12.98 -14.68
C ASN A 265 -6.95 -14.30 -15.19
N LEU A 266 -5.92 -14.27 -16.05
CA LEU A 266 -5.29 -15.47 -16.60
C LEU A 266 -4.78 -16.40 -15.49
N VAL A 267 -4.03 -15.85 -14.53
CA VAL A 267 -3.42 -16.66 -13.46
C VAL A 267 -4.46 -17.24 -12.51
N LYS A 268 -5.51 -16.48 -12.18
CA LYS A 268 -6.54 -16.91 -11.23
C LYS A 268 -7.59 -17.83 -11.83
N THR A 269 -7.87 -17.75 -13.14
CA THR A 269 -8.81 -18.68 -13.80
C THR A 269 -8.20 -20.05 -14.06
N GLU A 270 -6.91 -20.12 -14.42
CA GLU A 270 -6.22 -21.38 -14.75
C GLU A 270 -5.78 -22.17 -13.50
N GLY A 271 -6.01 -21.63 -12.30
CA GLY A 271 -5.68 -22.32 -11.05
C GLY A 271 -4.18 -22.50 -10.81
N CYS A 272 -3.32 -21.70 -11.44
CA CYS A 272 -1.86 -21.73 -11.26
C CYS A 272 -1.39 -21.46 -9.81
N LEU A 273 -2.32 -21.08 -8.93
CA LEU A 273 -2.11 -20.87 -7.50
C LEU A 273 -2.24 -22.14 -6.64
N ARG A 274 -2.59 -23.28 -7.24
CA ARG A 274 -2.71 -24.55 -6.52
C ARG A 274 -1.38 -25.31 -6.53
N GLU A 275 -0.68 -25.33 -5.39
CA GLU A 275 0.19 -26.45 -5.02
C GLU A 275 -0.61 -27.49 -4.24
#